data_AF-A0A428JK62-F1
#
_entry.id   AF-A0A428JK62-F1
#
_cell.length_a   1.000
_cell.length_b   1.000
_cell.length_c   1.000
_cell.angle_alpha   90.00
_cell.angle_beta   90.00
_cell.angle_gamma   90.00
#
_symmetry.space_group_name_H-M   'P 1'
#
loop_
_entity.id
_entity.type
_entity.pdbx_description
1 polymer ?
#
loop_
_entity_poly.entity_id
_entity_poly.type
_entity_poly.pdbx_seq_one_letter_code
_entity_poly.pdbx_strand_id
1 'polypeptide(L)'
;MNCQGPVSCVHTIHPAISLMPLRLGFYGFLLLLTHSFSSCAQKHSRLGREVAKEQLQEALKREATVVSSTVPRPLPDSVAAVRIAEPILFRTYGKKNIVDERPYEVYLIDKYWVVMGTLPEDTDGGVFIIILDSKDSRVIKLTHGK
;
A
#
# COMPACT_ATOMS: atom_id res chain seq x y z
N MET A 1 -19.53 38.51 -73.96
CA MET A 1 -19.66 39.98 -74.07
C MET A 1 -20.06 40.43 -72.68
N ASN A 2 -19.35 41.24 -71.91
CA ASN A 2 -18.32 42.25 -72.13
C ASN A 2 -17.67 42.44 -70.73
N CYS A 3 -16.37 42.31 -70.49
CA CYS A 3 -15.34 43.36 -70.60
C CYS A 3 -15.90 44.77 -70.26
N GLN A 4 -15.31 45.65 -69.46
CA GLN A 4 -14.02 45.78 -68.77
C GLN A 4 -14.16 47.09 -67.95
N GLY A 5 -13.43 47.24 -66.85
CA GLY A 5 -13.26 48.56 -66.22
C GLY A 5 -12.46 48.51 -64.92
N PRO A 6 -11.17 48.90 -64.92
CA PRO A 6 -10.35 49.02 -63.73
C PRO A 6 -10.19 50.49 -63.33
N VAL A 7 -10.35 50.80 -62.04
CA VAL A 7 -9.75 52.02 -61.46
C VAL A 7 -8.81 51.65 -60.34
N SER A 8 -7.56 51.97 -60.63
CA SER A 8 -6.34 51.85 -59.86
C SER A 8 -6.43 52.62 -58.53
N CYS A 9 -6.07 51.95 -57.42
CA CYS A 9 -5.64 52.64 -56.21
C CYS A 9 -4.26 52.09 -55.83
N VAL A 10 -3.24 52.88 -56.16
CA VAL A 10 -1.87 52.71 -55.69
C VAL A 10 -1.78 53.24 -54.27
N HIS A 11 -1.43 52.38 -53.32
CA HIS A 11 -0.82 52.81 -52.07
C HIS A 11 0.34 51.87 -51.74
N THR A 12 1.54 52.42 -51.90
CA THR A 12 2.81 51.93 -51.40
C THR A 12 2.74 51.76 -49.87
N ILE A 13 3.39 50.74 -49.31
CA ILE A 13 4.32 50.77 -48.15
C ILE A 13 4.82 49.32 -47.87
N HIS A 14 6.08 49.24 -47.47
CA HIS A 14 7.02 48.12 -47.36
C HIS A 14 6.72 47.05 -46.25
N PRO A 15 7.51 45.96 -46.16
CA PRO A 15 7.11 44.64 -45.67
C PRO A 15 7.29 44.47 -44.15
N ALA A 16 6.55 43.52 -43.57
CA ALA A 16 6.88 42.95 -42.28
C ALA A 16 6.61 41.44 -42.29
N ILE A 17 7.65 40.68 -42.65
CA ILE A 17 7.77 39.26 -42.32
C ILE A 17 7.88 39.20 -40.80
N SER A 18 6.77 38.90 -40.12
CA SER A 18 6.79 38.56 -38.70
C SER A 18 7.08 37.07 -38.56
N LEU A 19 8.37 36.78 -38.43
CA LEU A 19 8.90 35.55 -37.83
C LEU A 19 8.83 35.73 -36.32
N MET A 20 8.02 34.94 -35.60
CA MET A 20 8.16 34.69 -34.16
C MET A 20 7.25 33.53 -33.70
N PRO A 21 7.58 32.81 -32.61
CA PRO A 21 8.00 31.43 -32.72
C PRO A 21 6.97 30.43 -32.19
N LEU A 22 6.85 29.33 -32.92
CA LEU A 22 6.50 28.02 -32.40
C LEU A 22 7.39 27.70 -31.17
N ARG A 23 6.84 26.99 -30.18
CA ARG A 23 7.55 26.21 -29.13
C ARG A 23 7.72 26.77 -27.71
N LEU A 24 6.78 27.54 -27.16
CA LEU A 24 6.73 27.72 -25.69
C LEU A 24 5.45 27.20 -25.01
N GLY A 25 4.33 27.13 -25.72
CA GLY A 25 3.06 26.68 -25.13
C GLY A 25 2.92 25.17 -24.91
N PHE A 26 3.58 24.34 -25.72
CA PHE A 26 3.45 22.87 -25.63
C PHE A 26 4.32 22.26 -24.52
N TYR A 27 5.44 22.91 -24.17
CA TYR A 27 6.33 22.47 -23.11
C TYR A 27 5.76 22.72 -21.70
N GLY A 28 4.89 23.72 -21.53
CA GLY A 28 4.24 23.99 -20.24
C GLY A 28 3.25 22.89 -19.82
N PHE A 29 2.55 22.28 -20.78
CA PHE A 29 1.63 21.17 -20.50
C PHE A 29 2.36 19.83 -20.28
N LEU A 30 3.51 19.63 -20.93
CA LEU A 30 4.35 18.44 -20.72
C LEU A 30 5.12 18.48 -19.38
N LEU A 31 5.45 19.68 -18.87
CA LEU A 31 6.13 19.89 -17.58
C LEU A 31 5.22 19.67 -16.36
N LEU A 32 3.88 19.70 -16.52
CA LEU A 32 2.92 19.41 -15.45
C LEU A 32 2.68 17.91 -15.23
N LEU A 33 3.09 17.04 -16.17
CA LEU A 33 2.96 15.58 -16.05
C LEU A 33 4.14 14.92 -15.30
N THR A 34 5.15 15.69 -14.90
CA THR A 34 6.30 15.22 -14.12
C THR A 34 6.21 15.61 -12.64
N HIS A 35 5.01 15.87 -12.10
CA HIS A 35 4.81 15.78 -10.65
C HIS A 35 4.85 14.30 -10.25
N SER A 36 6.10 13.83 -10.19
CA SER A 36 6.55 12.54 -9.75
C SER A 36 5.72 12.05 -8.58
N PHE A 37 5.08 10.89 -8.77
CA PHE A 37 4.65 10.04 -7.67
C PHE A 37 5.88 9.67 -6.85
N SER A 38 6.27 10.52 -5.91
CA SER A 38 7.25 10.20 -4.89
C SER A 38 6.55 9.31 -3.87
N SER A 39 6.35 8.04 -4.24
CA SER A 39 5.98 7.01 -3.28
C SER A 39 7.19 6.78 -2.40
N CYS A 40 7.32 7.54 -1.31
CA CYS A 40 8.35 7.31 -0.31
C CYS A 40 8.26 5.85 0.16
N ALA A 41 9.33 5.08 -0.07
CA ALA A 41 9.53 3.80 0.59
C ALA A 41 9.84 4.11 2.06
N GLN A 42 8.80 4.26 2.87
CA GLN A 42 8.93 4.47 4.31
C GLN A 42 9.57 3.20 4.91
N LYS A 43 10.61 3.37 5.73
CA LYS A 43 11.32 2.26 6.37
C LYS A 43 10.54 1.84 7.62
N HIS A 44 10.35 0.54 7.82
CA HIS A 44 9.58 0.00 8.94
C HIS A 44 10.49 -0.72 9.95
N SER A 45 10.27 -0.42 11.23
CA SER A 45 10.83 -1.13 12.37
C SER A 45 10.18 -2.51 12.53
N ARG A 46 11.02 -3.50 12.84
CA ARG A 46 10.68 -4.92 12.93
C ARG A 46 10.95 -5.44 14.34
N LEU A 47 10.03 -6.24 14.87
CA LEU A 47 10.13 -6.88 16.18
C LEU A 47 11.03 -8.13 16.13
N GLY A 48 10.92 -8.92 15.07
CA GLY A 48 11.75 -10.09 14.82
C GLY A 48 11.27 -11.40 15.48
N ARG A 49 11.98 -12.49 15.14
CA ARG A 49 11.60 -13.86 15.48
C ARG A 49 11.57 -14.18 16.98
N GLU A 50 12.44 -13.55 17.75
CA GLU A 50 12.58 -13.86 19.18
C GLU A 50 11.37 -13.32 19.97
N VAL A 51 10.90 -12.13 19.61
CA VAL A 51 9.61 -11.60 20.09
C VAL A 51 8.47 -12.52 19.66
N ALA A 52 8.45 -12.99 18.41
CA ALA A 52 7.42 -13.91 17.94
C ALA A 52 7.35 -15.21 18.76
N LYS A 53 8.50 -15.78 19.16
CA LYS A 53 8.56 -16.96 20.05
C LYS A 53 7.99 -16.65 21.42
N GLU A 54 8.38 -15.52 22.03
CA GLU A 54 7.88 -15.12 23.34
C GLU A 54 6.36 -14.94 23.34
N GLN A 55 5.82 -14.26 22.32
CA GLN A 55 4.38 -14.03 22.17
C GLN A 55 3.60 -15.34 22.03
N LEU A 56 4.16 -16.34 21.35
CA LEU A 56 3.60 -17.68 21.24
C LEU A 56 3.60 -18.41 22.57
N GLN A 57 4.75 -18.45 23.26
CA GLN A 57 4.85 -19.13 24.55
C GLN A 57 3.88 -18.55 25.57
N GLU A 58 3.70 -17.22 25.58
CA GLU A 58 2.73 -16.56 26.44
C GLU A 58 1.27 -16.88 26.08
N ALA A 59 0.97 -17.04 24.80
CA ALA A 59 -0.38 -17.41 24.36
C ALA A 59 -0.76 -18.85 24.78
N LEU A 60 0.18 -19.78 24.68
CA LEU A 60 -0.04 -21.20 24.98
C LEU A 60 -0.19 -21.49 26.48
N LYS A 61 0.38 -20.66 27.36
CA LYS A 61 0.22 -20.79 28.82
C LYS A 61 -1.22 -20.62 29.32
N ARG A 62 -2.15 -20.16 28.46
CA ARG A 62 -3.50 -19.71 28.85
C ARG A 62 -4.67 -20.59 28.37
N GLU A 63 -4.44 -21.81 27.84
CA GLU A 63 -5.49 -22.67 27.22
C GLU A 63 -6.83 -22.75 27.99
N ALA A 64 -8.04 -22.87 27.39
CA ALA A 64 -8.54 -22.69 26.03
C ALA A 64 -10.10 -22.76 26.07
N THR A 65 -10.83 -21.80 25.50
CA THR A 65 -12.26 -22.02 25.16
C THR A 65 -12.36 -22.31 23.67
N VAL A 66 -12.65 -23.57 23.35
CA VAL A 66 -12.70 -24.11 22.00
C VAL A 66 -14.01 -23.72 21.32
N VAL A 67 -13.97 -22.81 20.35
CA VAL A 67 -15.01 -22.72 19.32
C VAL A 67 -14.44 -23.36 18.05
N SER A 68 -14.75 -24.65 17.89
CA SER A 68 -14.38 -25.45 16.73
C SER A 68 -15.40 -25.24 15.62
N SER A 69 -14.97 -24.77 14.45
CA SER A 69 -15.76 -24.91 13.22
C SER A 69 -15.22 -26.11 12.43
N THR A 70 -16.11 -26.98 11.99
CA THR A 70 -15.92 -28.42 11.75
C THR A 70 -15.16 -28.82 10.48
N VAL A 71 -14.31 -27.96 9.92
CA VAL A 71 -13.41 -28.35 8.83
C VAL A 71 -12.03 -27.73 9.07
N PRO A 72 -10.99 -28.55 9.31
CA PRO A 72 -9.62 -28.05 9.37
C PRO A 72 -9.30 -27.29 8.08
N ARG A 73 -8.84 -26.05 8.22
CA ARG A 73 -8.23 -25.29 7.13
C ARG A 73 -6.74 -25.18 7.41
N PRO A 74 -5.91 -26.08 6.85
CA PRO A 74 -4.47 -25.97 6.98
C PRO A 74 -3.93 -24.69 6.35
N LEU A 75 -2.88 -24.15 6.95
CA LEU A 75 -2.13 -22.98 6.49
C LEU A 75 -0.76 -23.46 5.99
N PRO A 76 -0.62 -23.81 4.70
CA PRO A 76 0.60 -24.43 4.17
C PRO A 76 1.80 -23.48 4.09
N ASP A 77 1.55 -22.18 4.02
CA ASP A 77 2.57 -21.15 3.85
C ASP A 77 2.17 -19.82 4.51
N SER A 78 3.11 -18.86 4.50
CA SER A 78 2.91 -17.53 5.07
C SER A 78 1.83 -16.73 4.35
N VAL A 79 1.64 -16.95 3.04
CA VAL A 79 0.62 -16.25 2.24
C VAL A 79 -0.78 -16.67 2.68
N ALA A 80 -0.99 -17.97 2.92
CA ALA A 80 -2.22 -18.49 3.47
C ALA A 80 -2.51 -17.94 4.86
N ALA A 81 -1.49 -17.87 5.74
CA ALA A 81 -1.62 -17.29 7.08
C ALA A 81 -2.05 -15.82 7.03
N VAL A 82 -1.40 -15.00 6.19
CA VAL A 82 -1.76 -13.58 6.00
C VAL A 82 -3.18 -13.44 5.43
N ARG A 83 -3.54 -14.25 4.43
CA ARG A 83 -4.87 -14.23 3.79
C ARG A 83 -6.00 -14.53 4.77
N ILE A 84 -5.76 -15.37 5.79
CA ILE A 84 -6.71 -15.64 6.87
C ILE A 84 -6.68 -14.54 7.95
N ALA A 85 -5.49 -14.04 8.30
CA ALA A 85 -5.33 -13.00 9.31
C ALA A 85 -5.98 -11.66 8.92
N GLU A 86 -5.78 -11.21 7.68
CA GLU A 86 -6.20 -9.88 7.23
C GLU A 86 -7.70 -9.60 7.42
N PRO A 87 -8.64 -10.44 6.97
CA PRO A 87 -10.07 -10.18 7.19
C PRO A 87 -10.45 -10.07 8.67
N ILE A 88 -9.81 -10.87 9.53
CA ILE A 88 -10.04 -10.84 10.99
C ILE A 88 -9.53 -9.50 11.56
N LEU A 89 -8.31 -9.12 11.19
CA LEU A 89 -7.66 -7.87 11.61
C LEU A 89 -8.41 -6.64 11.09
N PHE A 90 -8.80 -6.61 9.82
CA PHE A 90 -9.55 -5.52 9.21
C PHE A 90 -10.90 -5.30 9.89
N ARG A 91 -11.60 -6.38 10.25
CA ARG A 91 -12.87 -6.30 10.98
C ARG A 91 -12.68 -5.79 12.40
N THR A 92 -11.54 -6.10 13.03
CA THR A 92 -11.28 -5.78 14.44
C THR A 92 -10.71 -4.37 14.63
N TYR A 93 -9.75 -3.97 13.79
CA TYR A 93 -8.94 -2.76 13.97
C TYR A 93 -9.05 -1.77 12.80
N GLY A 94 -9.81 -2.11 11.76
CA GLY A 94 -9.99 -1.28 10.58
C GLY A 94 -8.91 -1.50 9.52
N LYS A 95 -9.34 -1.54 8.25
CA LYS A 95 -8.46 -1.83 7.11
C LYS A 95 -7.29 -0.87 6.99
N LYS A 96 -7.52 0.44 7.16
CA LYS A 96 -6.47 1.46 7.03
C LYS A 96 -5.33 1.19 8.02
N ASN A 97 -5.66 0.99 9.30
CA ASN A 97 -4.68 0.75 10.35
C ASN A 97 -3.79 -0.46 10.04
N ILE A 98 -4.41 -1.58 9.65
CA ILE A 98 -3.69 -2.82 9.38
C ILE A 98 -2.86 -2.77 8.09
N VAL A 99 -3.31 -2.00 7.08
CA VAL A 99 -2.53 -1.79 5.85
C VAL A 99 -1.30 -0.92 6.13
N ASP A 100 -1.43 0.08 7.00
CA ASP A 100 -0.32 0.97 7.40
C ASP A 100 0.78 0.23 8.17
N GLU A 101 0.49 -0.94 8.74
CA GLU A 101 1.47 -1.77 9.46
C GLU A 101 2.25 -2.77 8.56
N ARG A 102 2.10 -2.69 7.24
CA ARG A 102 2.86 -3.51 6.28
C ARG A 102 4.28 -2.96 6.11
N PRO A 103 5.28 -3.80 5.77
CA PRO A 103 5.19 -5.23 5.51
C PRO A 103 5.15 -6.07 6.79
N TYR A 104 4.34 -7.12 6.82
CA TYR A 104 4.23 -7.96 8.02
C TYR A 104 5.45 -8.86 8.23
N GLU A 105 5.74 -9.14 9.50
CA GLU A 105 6.63 -10.22 9.88
C GLU A 105 5.82 -11.51 10.06
N VAL A 106 6.20 -12.57 9.36
CA VAL A 106 5.48 -13.84 9.35
C VAL A 106 6.43 -14.98 9.67
N TYR A 107 6.16 -15.71 10.74
CA TYR A 107 6.99 -16.82 11.20
C TYR A 107 6.16 -18.06 11.48
N LEU A 108 6.60 -19.22 10.98
CA LEU A 108 6.14 -20.52 11.45
C LEU A 108 7.01 -20.94 12.63
N ILE A 109 6.41 -21.09 13.81
CA ILE A 109 7.09 -21.48 15.06
C ILE A 109 6.23 -22.54 15.73
N ASP A 110 6.79 -23.72 15.99
CA ASP A 110 6.13 -24.83 16.70
C ASP A 110 4.71 -25.16 16.19
N LYS A 111 4.52 -25.10 14.86
CA LYS A 111 3.23 -25.32 14.15
C LYS A 111 2.20 -24.20 14.31
N TYR A 112 2.63 -23.02 14.75
CA TYR A 112 1.81 -21.82 14.79
C TYR A 112 2.37 -20.77 13.85
N TRP A 113 1.48 -20.13 13.11
CA TRP A 113 1.80 -18.94 12.34
C TRP A 113 1.67 -17.72 13.24
N VAL A 114 2.78 -17.02 13.44
CA VAL A 114 2.82 -15.73 14.13
C VAL A 114 2.93 -14.64 13.06
N VAL A 115 1.92 -13.79 12.97
CA VAL A 115 1.86 -12.66 12.03
C VAL A 115 1.84 -11.37 12.84
N MET A 116 2.81 -10.50 12.58
CA MET A 116 2.98 -9.24 13.29
C MET A 116 3.03 -8.07 12.30
N GLY A 117 2.43 -6.96 12.71
CA GLY A 117 2.61 -5.68 12.03
C GLY A 117 4.03 -5.15 12.21
N THR A 118 4.35 -4.13 11.44
CA THR A 118 5.58 -3.34 11.56
C THR A 118 5.21 -1.87 11.59
N LEU A 119 5.97 -1.07 12.31
CA LEU A 119 5.68 0.34 12.45
C LEU A 119 6.71 1.15 11.64
N PRO A 120 6.32 2.23 10.94
CA PRO A 120 7.30 3.11 10.36
C PRO A 120 8.33 3.62 11.38
N GLU A 121 9.54 3.87 10.91
CA GLU A 121 10.55 4.56 11.71
C GLU A 121 10.00 5.92 12.21
N ASP A 122 10.43 6.31 13.41
CA ASP A 122 10.05 7.56 14.09
C ASP A 122 8.54 7.72 14.38
N THR A 123 7.79 6.62 14.41
CA THR A 123 6.40 6.60 14.87
C THR A 123 6.32 5.92 16.23
N ASP A 124 5.59 6.52 17.16
CA ASP A 124 5.28 5.93 18.45
C ASP A 124 3.97 5.13 18.38
N GLY A 125 3.96 3.94 18.99
CA GLY A 125 2.76 3.11 19.13
C GLY A 125 3.07 1.62 19.10
N GLY A 126 2.02 0.82 19.06
CA GLY A 126 2.10 -0.62 18.94
C GLY A 126 1.61 -1.16 17.60
N VAL A 127 1.93 -2.43 17.37
CA VAL A 127 1.52 -3.18 16.17
C VAL A 127 0.58 -4.33 16.55
N PHE A 128 -0.15 -4.86 15.59
CA PHE A 128 -0.92 -6.09 15.80
C PHE A 128 -0.01 -7.30 15.95
N ILE A 129 -0.51 -8.28 16.70
CA ILE A 129 0.02 -9.64 16.79
C ILE A 129 -1.18 -10.59 16.71
N ILE A 130 -1.16 -11.48 15.71
CA ILE A 130 -2.12 -12.58 15.60
C ILE A 130 -1.37 -13.91 15.48
N ILE A 131 -1.84 -14.91 16.24
CA ILE A 131 -1.27 -16.26 16.25
C ILE A 131 -2.35 -17.23 15.78
N LEU A 132 -2.04 -18.01 14.76
CA LEU A 132 -2.93 -18.99 14.16
C LEU A 132 -2.33 -20.39 14.30
N ASP A 133 -3.15 -21.37 14.65
CA ASP A 133 -2.78 -22.79 14.51
C ASP A 133 -2.65 -23.14 13.02
N SER A 134 -1.50 -23.70 12.62
CA SER A 134 -1.23 -24.03 11.21
C SER A 134 -2.11 -25.17 10.68
N LYS A 135 -2.70 -26.00 11.53
CA LYS A 135 -3.49 -27.17 11.15
C LYS A 135 -4.94 -26.80 10.84
N ASP A 136 -5.55 -25.94 11.66
CA ASP A 136 -6.99 -25.65 11.56
C ASP A 136 -7.34 -24.16 11.45
N SER A 137 -6.34 -23.27 11.35
CA SER A 137 -6.51 -21.81 11.27
C SER A 137 -7.13 -21.17 12.52
N ARG A 138 -7.18 -21.88 13.65
CA ARG A 138 -7.74 -21.34 14.89
C ARG A 138 -6.91 -20.17 15.39
N VAL A 139 -7.58 -19.09 15.77
CA VAL A 139 -6.94 -17.95 16.43
C VAL A 139 -6.59 -18.33 17.86
N ILE A 140 -5.29 -18.38 18.15
CA ILE A 140 -4.74 -18.63 19.48
C ILE A 140 -4.59 -17.31 20.25
N LYS A 141 -4.21 -16.24 19.54
CA LYS A 141 -4.05 -14.89 20.09
C LYS A 141 -4.38 -13.84 19.05
N LEU A 142 -5.01 -12.75 19.51
CA LEU A 142 -5.23 -11.53 18.75
C LEU A 142 -5.08 -10.33 19.69
N THR A 143 -4.06 -9.51 19.45
CA THR A 143 -3.78 -8.31 20.24
C THR A 143 -3.26 -7.19 19.35
N HIS A 144 -3.40 -5.94 19.79
CA HIS A 144 -2.80 -4.76 19.17
C HIS A 144 -2.11 -3.97 20.29
N GLY A 145 -0.81 -3.67 20.10
CA GLY A 145 -0.06 -2.88 21.07
C GLY A 145 -0.60 -1.45 21.14
N LYS A 146 -0.49 -0.80 22.31
CA LYS A 146 -0.88 0.61 22.46
C LYS A 146 0.22 1.53 21.94
#